data_AF-A0A4P7QYQ8-F1
#
_entry.id   AF-A0A4P7QYQ8-F1
#
_cell.length_a   1.000
_cell.length_b   1.000
_cell.length_c   1.000
_cell.angle_alpha   90.00
_cell.angle_beta   90.00
_cell.angle_gamma   90.00
#
_symmetry.space_group_name_H-M   'P 1'
#
loop_
_entity.id
_entity.type
_entity.pdbx_description
1 polymer ?
#
loop_
_entity_poly.entity_id
_entity_poly.type
_entity_poly.pdbx_seq_one_letter_code
_entity_poly.pdbx_strand_id
1 'polypeptide(L)'
;MTTYPLSEPATIYRTDKSGGERKSVARGSLADCADILAGWSSEDRATVEIEVDDMALRYGSDEIEELLQFLREEDADRKSPAG
;
A
#
# COMPACT_ATOMS: atom_id res chain seq x y z
N MET A 1 -14.68 8.89 6.24
CA MET A 1 -14.25 7.49 6.25
C MET A 1 -13.92 7.15 4.80
N THR A 2 -12.64 7.15 4.45
CA THR A 2 -12.16 6.71 3.15
C THR A 2 -12.19 5.18 3.17
N THR A 3 -13.04 4.58 2.35
CA THR A 3 -13.10 3.12 2.23
C THR A 3 -12.10 2.69 1.17
N TYR A 4 -11.00 2.09 1.60
CA TYR A 4 -10.02 1.51 0.69
C TYR A 4 -10.52 0.16 0.17
N PRO A 5 -10.33 -0.15 -1.12
CA PRO A 5 -10.69 -1.44 -1.70
C PRO A 5 -9.66 -2.51 -1.35
N LEU A 6 -9.54 -2.83 -0.05
CA LEU A 6 -8.48 -3.68 0.50
C LEU A 6 -8.42 -5.09 -0.10
N SER A 7 -9.57 -5.61 -0.54
CA SER A 7 -9.69 -6.93 -1.16
C SER A 7 -9.39 -6.95 -2.66
N GLU A 8 -9.28 -5.78 -3.29
CA GLU A 8 -9.06 -5.70 -4.73
C GLU A 8 -7.61 -6.04 -5.09
N PRO A 9 -7.39 -6.67 -6.26
CA PRO A 9 -6.06 -6.99 -6.74
C PRO A 9 -5.27 -5.72 -7.00
N ALA A 10 -4.06 -5.68 -6.45
CA ALA A 10 -3.13 -4.57 -6.56
C ALA A 10 -1.71 -5.05 -6.85
N THR A 11 -0.95 -4.21 -7.54
CA THR A 11 0.44 -4.44 -7.90
C THR A 11 1.30 -3.31 -7.39
N ILE A 12 2.40 -3.65 -6.71
CA ILE A 12 3.42 -2.69 -6.28
C ILE A 12 4.41 -2.50 -7.42
N TYR A 13 4.57 -1.26 -7.83
CA TYR A 13 5.58 -0.83 -8.79
C TYR A 13 6.65 -0.03 -8.07
N ARG A 14 7.92 -0.32 -8.37
CA ARG A 14 9.05 0.51 -7.96
C ARG A 14 9.50 1.37 -9.14
N THR A 15 9.62 2.67 -8.89
CA THR A 15 10.12 3.63 -9.85
C THR A 15 11.56 3.95 -9.48
N ASP A 16 12.49 3.66 -10.40
CA ASP A 16 13.90 4.01 -10.17
C ASP A 16 14.06 5.54 -10.19
N LYS A 17 14.90 6.08 -9.30
CA LYS A 17 15.13 7.53 -9.17
C LYS A 17 15.61 8.19 -10.48
N SER A 18 16.06 7.41 -11.45
CA SER A 18 16.44 7.88 -12.79
C SER A 18 15.28 8.05 -13.77
N GLY A 19 14.01 7.94 -13.33
CA GLY A 19 12.84 8.08 -14.21
C GLY A 19 12.70 6.95 -15.23
N GLY A 20 13.25 5.77 -14.89
CA GLY A 20 13.23 4.58 -15.72
C GLY A 20 11.89 3.83 -15.69
N GLU A 21 11.86 2.65 -16.30
CA GLU A 21 10.69 1.77 -16.33
C GLU A 21 10.22 1.39 -14.92
N ARG A 22 8.89 1.50 -14.72
CA ARG A 22 8.21 1.02 -13.51
C ARG A 22 8.34 -0.49 -13.45
N LYS A 23 8.97 -1.02 -12.41
CA LYS A 23 9.15 -2.47 -12.25
C LYS A 23 8.19 -3.01 -11.21
N SER A 24 7.37 -3.99 -11.58
CA SER A 24 6.53 -4.72 -10.62
C SER A 24 7.41 -5.49 -9.65
N VAL A 25 7.28 -5.20 -8.35
CA VAL A 25 8.06 -5.85 -7.28
C VAL A 25 7.23 -6.86 -6.48
N ALA A 26 5.92 -6.63 -6.37
CA ALA A 26 5.00 -7.55 -5.72
C ALA A 26 3.58 -7.38 -6.30
N ARG A 27 2.75 -8.40 -6.12
CA ARG A 27 1.34 -8.41 -6.51
C ARG A 27 0.53 -9.20 -5.48
N GLY A 28 -0.65 -8.72 -5.14
CA GLY A 28 -1.54 -9.33 -4.15
C GLY A 28 -2.84 -8.55 -4.05
N SER A 29 -3.51 -8.61 -2.90
CA SER A 29 -4.56 -7.64 -2.59
C SER A 29 -3.94 -6.28 -2.18
N LEU A 30 -4.72 -5.20 -2.18
CA LEU A 30 -4.27 -3.92 -1.64
C LEU A 30 -3.81 -4.04 -0.18
N ALA A 31 -4.47 -4.88 0.63
CA ALA A 31 -4.05 -5.18 2.00
C ALA A 31 -2.70 -5.93 2.05
N ASP A 32 -2.50 -6.95 1.21
CA ASP A 32 -1.22 -7.67 1.14
C ASP A 32 -0.09 -6.73 0.70
N CYS A 33 -0.35 -5.86 -0.28
CA CYS A 33 0.63 -4.90 -0.75
C CYS A 33 1.04 -3.94 0.37
N ALA A 34 0.07 -3.45 1.14
CA ALA A 34 0.34 -2.60 2.28
C ALA A 34 1.11 -3.34 3.39
N ASP A 35 0.78 -4.60 3.70
CA ASP A 35 1.53 -5.42 4.67
C ASP A 35 3.00 -5.60 4.25
N ILE A 36 3.24 -5.88 2.96
CA ILE A 36 4.59 -5.96 2.39
C ILE A 36 5.34 -4.63 2.58
N LEU A 37 4.71 -3.50 2.26
CA LEU A 37 5.34 -2.19 2.42
C LEU A 37 5.54 -1.82 3.89
N ALA A 38 4.68 -2.26 4.81
CA ALA A 38 4.85 -2.05 6.24
C ALA A 38 6.19 -2.60 6.76
N GLY A 39 6.73 -3.66 6.11
CA GLY A 39 8.07 -4.20 6.40
C GLY A 39 9.23 -3.41 5.78
N TRP A 40 8.97 -2.45 4.89
CA TRP A 40 9.99 -1.67 4.18
C TRP A 40 10.33 -0.36 4.90
N SER A 41 11.52 0.19 4.64
CA SER A 41 11.94 1.51 5.12
C SER A 41 11.17 2.62 4.40
N SER A 42 10.95 3.75 5.08
CA SER A 42 10.27 4.93 4.50
C SER A 42 10.94 5.43 3.21
N GLU A 43 12.27 5.31 3.11
CA GLU A 43 13.01 5.67 1.89
C GLU A 43 12.67 4.78 0.69
N ASP A 44 12.47 3.48 0.91
CA ASP A 44 12.07 2.55 -0.15
C ASP A 44 10.60 2.79 -0.54
N ARG A 45 9.72 3.02 0.44
CA ARG A 45 8.30 3.36 0.20
C ARG A 45 8.13 4.67 -0.57
N ALA A 46 9.03 5.63 -0.37
CA ALA A 46 9.04 6.87 -1.14
C ALA A 46 9.36 6.65 -2.64
N THR A 47 9.79 5.45 -3.04
CA THR A 47 10.12 5.10 -4.43
C THR A 47 9.15 4.09 -5.05
N VAL A 48 8.04 3.77 -4.38
CA VAL A 48 7.05 2.82 -4.87
C VAL A 48 5.66 3.45 -5.03
N GLU A 49 4.87 2.82 -5.87
CA GLU A 49 3.48 3.15 -6.16
C GLU A 49 2.67 1.85 -6.14
N ILE A 50 1.44 1.90 -5.66
CA ILE A 50 0.50 0.78 -5.75
C ILE A 50 -0.53 1.09 -6.82
N GLU A 51 -0.76 0.19 -7.77
CA GLU A 51 -1.84 0.30 -8.75
C GLU A 51 -2.86 -0.81 -8.49
N VAL A 52 -4.14 -0.45 -8.39
CA VAL A 52 -5.26 -1.39 -8.29
C VAL A 52 -5.67 -1.79 -9.70
N ASP A 53 -5.44 -3.06 -10.04
CA ASP A 53 -5.59 -3.60 -11.39
C ASP A 53 -7.02 -3.41 -11.94
N ASP A 54 -8.03 -3.59 -11.07
CA ASP A 54 -9.45 -3.60 -11.48
C ASP A 54 -10.08 -2.19 -11.56
N MET A 55 -9.47 -1.19 -10.91
CA MET A 55 -10.13 0.11 -10.66
C MET A 55 -9.42 1.31 -11.27
N ALA A 56 -8.29 1.13 -11.96
CA ALA A 56 -7.43 2.21 -12.43
C ALA A 56 -7.06 3.23 -11.33
N LEU A 57 -7.06 2.78 -10.07
CA LEU A 57 -6.63 3.56 -8.91
C LEU A 57 -5.13 3.39 -8.72
N ARG A 58 -4.45 4.49 -8.40
CA ARG A 58 -3.02 4.50 -8.11
C ARG A 58 -2.79 5.26 -6.83
N TYR A 59 -2.04 4.65 -5.92
CA TYR A 59 -1.60 5.25 -4.67
C TYR A 59 -0.13 5.59 -4.79
N GLY A 60 0.18 6.89 -4.69
CA GLY A 60 1.55 7.37 -4.59
C GLY A 60 2.13 7.17 -3.19
N SER A 61 3.40 7.53 -3.02
CA SER A 61 4.09 7.38 -1.72
C SER A 61 3.39 8.06 -0.54
N ASP A 62 2.72 9.20 -0.78
CA ASP A 62 1.99 9.95 0.25
C ASP A 62 0.73 9.19 0.69
N GLU A 63 -0.09 8.75 -0.27
CA GLU A 63 -1.30 7.96 0.00
C GLU A 63 -0.99 6.57 0.57
N ILE A 64 0.16 5.99 0.21
CA ILE A 64 0.64 4.73 0.78
C ILE A 64 0.87 4.89 2.29
N GLU A 65 1.49 5.99 2.74
CA GLU A 65 1.71 6.20 4.17
C GLU A 65 0.39 6.40 4.92
N GLU A 66 -0.59 7.09 4.33
CA GLU A 66 -1.94 7.18 4.88
C GLU A 66 -2.65 5.81 4.94
N LEU A 67 -2.53 4.99 3.89
CA LEU A 67 -3.08 3.65 3.85
C LEU A 67 -2.48 2.75 4.93
N LEU A 68 -1.17 2.80 5.12
CA LEU A 68 -0.46 2.05 6.16
C LEU A 68 -0.90 2.48 7.56
N GLN A 69 -1.07 3.79 7.77
CA GLN A 69 -1.58 4.32 9.02
C GLN A 69 -3.00 3.82 9.28
N PHE A 70 -3.90 3.92 8.30
CA PHE A 70 -5.27 3.44 8.39
C PHE A 70 -5.35 1.96 8.75
N LEU A 71 -4.56 1.11 8.06
CA LEU A 71 -4.53 -0.33 8.33
C LEU A 71 -4.01 -0.66 9.72
N ARG A 72 -3.03 0.11 10.21
CA ARG A 72 -2.52 -0.05 11.57
C ARG A 72 -3.56 0.34 12.62
N GLU A 73 -4.32 1.41 12.38
CA GLU A 73 -5.41 1.85 13.26
C GLU A 73 -6.56 0.83 13.27
N GLU A 74 -6.95 0.30 12.11
CA GLU A 74 -7.99 -0.74 12.00
C GLU A 74 -7.56 -2.08 12.64
N ASP A 75 -6.30 -2.51 12.51
CA ASP A 75 -5.79 -3.72 13.19
C ASP A 75 -5.72 -3.53 14.72
N ALA A 76 -5.33 -2.33 15.18
CA ALA A 76 -5.29 -1.98 16.60
C ALA A 76 -6.69 -1.89 17.22
N ASP A 77 -7.66 -1.37 16.48
CA ASP A 77 -9.08 -1.35 16.89
C ASP A 77 -9.64 -2.77 16.97
N ARG A 78 -9.38 -3.62 15.96
CA ARG A 78 -9.76 -5.05 15.97
C ARG A 78 -9.12 -5.85 17.10
N LYS A 79 -7.91 -5.50 17.53
CA LYS A 79 -7.18 -6.16 18.63
C LYS A 79 -7.42 -5.53 19.99
N SER A 80 -8.26 -4.51 20.11
CA SER A 80 -8.71 -4.03 21.41
C SER A 80 -9.86 -4.92 21.88
N PRO A 81 -9.63 -5.92 22.77
CA PRO A 81 -10.76 -6.53 23.46
C PRO A 81 -11.45 -5.42 24.24
N ALA A 82 -12.76 -5.26 23.99
CA ALA A 82 -13.63 -4.58 24.92
C ALA A 82 -13.32 -5.11 26.33
N GLY A 83 -13.00 -4.19 27.25
CA GLY A 83 -12.68 -4.50 28.64
C GLY A 83 -13.82 -5.13 29.41
#